data_AF-A0A7V0NQA8-F1
#
_entry.id   AF-A0A7V0NQA8-F1
#
_cell.length_a   1.000
_cell.length_b   1.000
_cell.length_c   1.000
_cell.angle_alpha   90.00
_cell.angle_beta   90.00
_cell.angle_gamma   90.00
#
_symmetry.space_group_name_H-M   'P 1'
#
loop_
_entity.id
_entity.type
_entity.pdbx_description
1 polymer ?
#
loop_
_entity_poly.entity_id
_entity_poly.type
_entity_poly.pdbx_seq_one_letter_code
_entity_poly.pdbx_strand_id
1 'polypeptide(L)'
;RRRELLGESVPSKEKIFSIYEDHTDIIVKGKREAEFGHKVNLTTGRSNIVLDVDIVKGNPSDSQLYEGVLDRIECNYEVTPRDVVTDGGYASLKNQAKGKGVVNIVFNKIVGSLKNIVTSGNMETRLKKWRSGIEAVISNIKRGFAMHRCEWKGREHFDAKVLWSVIAYNIRVITRLLLPKLQQQSQ
;
A
#
# COMPACT_ATOMS: atom_id res chain seq x y z
N ARG A 1 -28.18 12.73 11.17
CA ARG A 1 -29.65 12.97 11.14
C ARG A 1 -30.43 11.68 10.83
N ARG A 2 -30.26 11.02 9.68
CA ARG A 2 -31.02 9.79 9.32
C ARG A 2 -30.91 8.65 10.33
N ARG A 3 -29.70 8.25 10.72
CA ARG A 3 -29.50 7.18 11.73
C ARG A 3 -29.91 7.61 13.14
N GLU A 4 -29.30 8.69 13.64
CA GLU A 4 -29.44 9.09 15.06
C GLU A 4 -30.79 9.74 15.42
N LEU A 5 -31.47 10.39 14.46
CA LEU A 5 -32.75 11.09 14.73
C LEU A 5 -33.96 10.37 14.12
N LEU A 6 -33.79 9.61 13.04
CA LEU A 6 -34.89 8.90 12.36
C LEU A 6 -34.82 7.37 12.52
N GLY A 7 -33.80 6.83 13.20
CA GLY A 7 -33.63 5.40 13.43
C GLY A 7 -33.32 4.58 12.16
N GLU A 8 -33.02 5.24 11.03
CA GLU A 8 -32.80 4.56 9.76
C GLU A 8 -31.47 3.81 9.72
N SER A 9 -31.47 2.64 9.07
CA SER A 9 -30.24 1.94 8.74
C SER A 9 -29.55 2.63 7.56
N VAL A 10 -28.43 3.29 7.84
CA VAL A 10 -27.65 4.04 6.85
C VAL A 10 -26.42 3.22 6.43
N PRO A 11 -26.13 3.06 5.13
CA PRO A 11 -24.90 2.40 4.66
C PRO A 11 -23.66 3.05 5.28
N SER A 12 -22.61 2.28 5.58
CA SER A 12 -21.39 2.82 6.23
C SER A 12 -20.72 3.95 5.44
N LYS A 13 -20.96 4.03 4.13
CA LYS A 13 -20.44 5.08 3.22
C LYS A 13 -21.11 6.44 3.42
N GLU A 14 -22.31 6.47 4.00
CA GLU A 14 -23.11 7.66 4.26
C GLU A 14 -23.03 8.08 5.75
N LYS A 15 -22.23 7.38 6.55
CA LYS A 15 -22.00 7.72 7.95
C LYS A 15 -20.87 8.73 8.05
N ILE A 16 -21.13 9.82 8.75
CA ILE A 16 -20.11 10.79 9.16
C ILE A 16 -19.51 10.25 10.46
N PHE A 17 -18.20 10.00 10.46
CA PHE A 17 -17.48 9.43 11.61
C PHE A 17 -16.76 10.49 12.45
N SER A 18 -16.54 11.69 11.89
CA SER A 18 -16.01 12.85 12.60
C SER A 18 -16.73 14.10 12.09
N ILE A 19 -17.14 14.98 13.01
CA ILE A 19 -17.73 16.29 12.69
C ILE A 19 -16.67 17.35 12.31
N TYR A 20 -15.40 17.05 12.59
CA TYR A 20 -14.27 17.93 12.28
C TYR A 20 -13.51 17.46 11.04
N GLU A 21 -13.65 16.18 10.70
CA GLU A 21 -12.92 15.52 9.63
C GLU A 21 -13.87 14.59 8.85
N ASP A 22 -14.83 15.20 8.15
CA ASP A 22 -15.91 14.53 7.41
C ASP A 22 -15.40 13.51 6.37
N HIS A 23 -14.14 13.64 5.99
CA HIS A 23 -13.47 12.77 5.04
C HIS A 23 -13.03 11.42 5.67
N THR A 24 -12.99 11.30 7.01
CA THR A 24 -12.47 10.12 7.72
C THR A 24 -13.20 8.83 7.36
N ASP A 25 -12.44 7.81 6.96
CA ASP A 25 -12.98 6.49 6.65
C ASP A 25 -12.94 5.55 7.88
N ILE A 26 -13.91 4.64 7.96
CA ILE A 26 -13.89 3.54 8.92
C ILE A 26 -13.17 2.32 8.33
N ILE A 27 -12.14 1.87 9.03
CA ILE A 27 -11.29 0.75 8.61
C ILE A 27 -11.50 -0.40 9.60
N VAL A 28 -12.33 -1.38 9.19
CA VAL A 28 -12.57 -2.60 9.96
C VAL A 28 -11.64 -3.70 9.45
N LYS A 29 -10.76 -4.20 10.32
CA LYS A 29 -9.83 -5.31 10.01
C LYS A 29 -10.26 -6.58 10.75
N GLY A 30 -11.07 -7.41 10.09
CA GLY A 30 -11.53 -8.67 10.66
C GLY A 30 -12.33 -8.46 11.95
N LYS A 31 -11.92 -9.12 13.04
CA LYS A 31 -12.56 -9.02 14.37
C LYS A 31 -11.97 -7.94 15.28
N ARG A 32 -11.08 -7.08 14.78
CA ARG A 32 -10.44 -6.03 15.59
C ARG A 32 -11.35 -4.82 15.75
N GLU A 33 -11.02 -3.97 16.73
CA GLU A 33 -11.64 -2.66 16.88
C GLU A 33 -11.53 -1.86 15.57
N ALA A 34 -12.56 -1.07 15.28
CA ALA A 34 -12.59 -0.23 14.10
C ALA A 34 -11.54 0.88 14.23
N GLU A 35 -10.67 1.00 13.24
CA GLU A 35 -9.73 2.11 13.12
C GLU A 35 -10.37 3.24 12.30
N PHE A 36 -10.00 4.49 12.59
CA PHE A 36 -10.46 5.67 11.84
C PHE A 36 -9.27 6.32 11.13
N GLY A 37 -9.43 6.66 9.86
CA GLY A 37 -8.39 7.30 9.05
C GLY A 37 -8.58 7.02 7.58
N HIS A 38 -7.48 6.97 6.82
CA HIS A 38 -7.51 6.61 5.41
C HIS A 38 -6.64 5.42 5.10
N LYS A 39 -7.07 4.67 4.10
CA LYS A 39 -6.28 3.58 3.56
C LYS A 39 -5.18 4.14 2.66
N VAL A 40 -3.94 3.84 3.03
CA VAL A 40 -2.76 4.18 2.23
C VAL A 40 -2.19 2.89 1.66
N ASN A 41 -2.14 2.79 0.33
CA ASN A 41 -1.50 1.69 -0.38
C ASN A 41 -0.08 2.08 -0.77
N LEU A 42 0.88 1.18 -0.57
CA LEU A 42 2.30 1.45 -0.81
C LEU A 42 2.89 0.34 -1.69
N THR A 43 3.69 0.76 -2.66
CA THR A 43 4.43 -0.13 -3.55
C THR A 43 5.90 0.15 -3.43
N THR A 44 6.72 -0.89 -3.26
CA THR A 44 8.16 -0.76 -3.06
C THR A 44 8.94 -1.54 -4.12
N GLY A 45 10.09 -1.00 -4.52
CA GLY A 45 11.05 -1.70 -5.38
C GLY A 45 12.05 -2.55 -4.58
N ARG A 46 12.92 -3.29 -5.30
CA ARG A 46 13.96 -4.15 -4.70
C ARG A 46 14.86 -3.44 -3.68
N SER A 47 15.07 -2.13 -3.86
CA SER A 47 15.91 -1.29 -2.99
C SER A 47 15.20 -0.80 -1.72
N ASN A 48 13.98 -1.27 -1.45
CA ASN A 48 13.08 -0.76 -0.39
C ASN A 48 12.63 0.69 -0.57
N ILE A 49 12.93 1.32 -1.71
CA ILE A 49 12.40 2.63 -2.08
C ILE A 49 10.91 2.47 -2.39
N VAL A 50 10.07 3.37 -1.87
CA VAL A 50 8.66 3.47 -2.23
C VAL A 50 8.57 4.07 -3.63
N LEU A 51 7.98 3.34 -4.56
CA LEU A 51 7.81 3.72 -5.96
C LEU A 51 6.43 4.33 -6.24
N ASP A 52 5.41 3.89 -5.50
CA ASP A 52 4.06 4.40 -5.64
C ASP A 52 3.38 4.45 -4.26
N VAL A 53 2.58 5.49 -4.06
CA VAL A 53 1.74 5.69 -2.88
C VAL A 53 0.38 6.18 -3.33
N ASP A 54 -0.67 5.54 -2.82
CA ASP A 54 -2.04 5.86 -3.16
C ASP A 54 -2.86 6.03 -1.88
N ILE A 55 -3.41 7.23 -1.71
CA ILE A 55 -4.23 7.59 -0.55
C ILE A 55 -5.68 7.44 -0.94
N VAL A 56 -6.17 6.24 -0.68
CA VAL A 56 -7.43 5.76 -1.21
C VAL A 56 -8.59 6.47 -0.52
N LYS A 57 -9.60 6.84 -1.32
CA LYS A 57 -10.86 7.36 -0.79
C LYS A 57 -11.77 6.20 -0.39
N GLY A 58 -12.28 6.20 0.83
CA GLY A 58 -13.03 5.05 1.33
C GLY A 58 -12.13 3.89 1.76
N ASN A 59 -12.77 2.74 1.93
CA ASN A 59 -12.07 1.49 2.26
C ASN A 59 -12.41 0.40 1.24
N PRO A 60 -11.98 0.55 -0.03
CA PRO A 60 -12.15 -0.51 -1.03
C PRO A 60 -11.33 -1.74 -0.65
N SER A 61 -11.70 -2.91 -1.17
CA SER A 61 -10.95 -4.14 -0.91
C SER A 61 -9.56 -4.08 -1.57
N ASP A 62 -8.57 -4.72 -0.96
CA ASP A 62 -7.20 -4.78 -1.50
C ASP A 62 -7.18 -5.30 -2.95
N SER A 63 -8.05 -6.27 -3.25
CA SER A 63 -8.23 -6.81 -4.60
C SER A 63 -8.59 -5.76 -5.66
N GLN A 64 -9.19 -4.62 -5.30
CA GLN A 64 -9.52 -3.55 -6.24
C GLN A 64 -8.33 -2.63 -6.55
N LEU A 65 -7.31 -2.61 -5.71
CA LEU A 65 -6.18 -1.69 -5.81
C LEU A 65 -5.07 -2.16 -6.76
N TYR A 66 -5.02 -3.47 -7.03
CA TYR A 66 -3.93 -4.11 -7.78
C TYR A 66 -3.68 -3.49 -9.16
N GLU A 67 -4.74 -3.28 -9.93
CA GLU A 67 -4.66 -2.74 -11.31
C GLU A 67 -4.08 -1.34 -11.34
N GLY A 68 -4.65 -0.44 -10.51
CA GLY A 68 -4.22 0.95 -10.47
C GLY A 68 -2.76 1.11 -10.07
N VAL A 69 -2.21 0.19 -9.24
CA VAL A 69 -0.78 0.18 -8.95
C VAL A 69 0.04 -0.14 -10.21
N LEU A 70 -0.32 -1.18 -10.96
CA LEU A 70 0.42 -1.55 -12.18
C LEU A 70 0.38 -0.42 -13.20
N ASP A 71 -0.81 0.15 -13.43
CA ASP A 71 -0.99 1.27 -14.37
C ASP A 71 -0.15 2.49 -13.98
N ARG A 72 -0.10 2.84 -12.69
CA ARG A 72 0.73 3.96 -12.22
C ARG A 72 2.21 3.66 -12.32
N ILE A 73 2.65 2.43 -12.06
CA ILE A 73 4.06 2.06 -12.23
C ILE A 73 4.46 2.14 -13.70
N GLU A 74 3.64 1.61 -14.60
CA GLU A 74 3.88 1.69 -16.05
C GLU A 74 3.86 3.15 -16.53
N CYS A 75 2.88 3.96 -16.09
CA CYS A 75 2.78 5.37 -16.47
C CYS A 75 3.93 6.23 -15.94
N ASN A 76 4.38 6.01 -14.69
CA ASN A 76 5.39 6.85 -14.05
C ASN A 76 6.83 6.45 -14.40
N TYR A 77 7.06 5.17 -14.70
CA TYR A 77 8.41 4.63 -14.93
C TYR A 77 8.62 4.07 -16.33
N GLU A 78 7.58 4.03 -17.17
CA GLU A 78 7.60 3.48 -18.53
C GLU A 78 8.12 2.02 -18.57
N VAL A 79 7.87 1.28 -17.49
CA VAL A 79 8.38 -0.09 -17.29
C VAL A 79 7.28 -0.98 -16.75
N THR A 80 7.06 -2.11 -17.42
CA THR A 80 6.29 -3.22 -16.88
C THR A 80 7.14 -4.00 -15.86
N PRO A 81 6.71 -4.14 -14.60
CA PRO A 81 7.45 -4.93 -13.62
C PRO A 81 7.61 -6.39 -14.06
N ARG A 82 8.83 -6.93 -13.97
CA ARG A 82 9.06 -8.36 -14.24
C ARG A 82 8.40 -9.25 -13.18
N ASP A 83 8.56 -8.89 -11.91
CA ASP A 83 8.13 -9.66 -10.76
C ASP A 83 7.21 -8.80 -9.89
N VAL A 84 6.00 -9.31 -9.60
CA VAL A 84 5.04 -8.67 -8.71
C VAL A 84 4.68 -9.64 -7.60
N VAL A 85 4.76 -9.17 -6.36
CA VAL A 85 4.32 -9.94 -5.20
C VAL A 85 3.49 -9.10 -4.26
N THR A 86 2.37 -9.65 -3.82
CA THR A 86 1.39 -8.98 -2.96
C THR A 86 0.92 -9.88 -1.84
N ASP A 87 0.23 -9.30 -0.86
CA ASP A 87 -0.43 -10.08 0.19
C ASP A 87 -1.67 -10.83 -0.34
N GLY A 88 -2.21 -11.73 0.48
CA GLY A 88 -3.40 -12.52 0.16
C GLY A 88 -4.66 -11.72 -0.14
N GLY A 89 -4.80 -10.51 0.43
CA GLY A 89 -5.94 -9.63 0.14
C GLY A 89 -6.08 -9.23 -1.33
N TYR A 90 -4.97 -9.29 -2.07
CA TYR A 90 -4.91 -8.98 -3.50
C TYR A 90 -5.21 -10.18 -4.40
N ALA A 91 -5.26 -11.39 -3.84
CA ALA A 91 -5.38 -12.63 -4.60
C ALA A 91 -6.75 -12.73 -5.28
N SER A 92 -6.77 -12.66 -6.61
CA SER A 92 -7.94 -12.98 -7.42
C SER A 92 -7.53 -13.34 -8.86
N LEU A 93 -8.33 -14.17 -9.53
CA LEU A 93 -8.10 -14.51 -10.94
C LEU A 93 -8.11 -13.26 -11.83
N LYS A 94 -8.99 -12.29 -11.48
CA LYS A 94 -9.05 -11.00 -12.16
C LYS A 94 -7.73 -10.23 -12.05
N ASN A 95 -7.11 -10.19 -10.87
CA ASN A 95 -5.83 -9.50 -10.68
C ASN A 95 -4.67 -10.22 -11.35
N GLN A 96 -4.68 -11.55 -11.33
CA GLN A 96 -3.69 -12.32 -12.07
C GLN A 96 -3.75 -12.04 -13.57
N ALA A 97 -4.95 -11.95 -14.17
CA ALA A 97 -5.12 -11.65 -15.59
C ALA A 97 -4.70 -10.22 -15.98
N LYS A 98 -4.64 -9.29 -15.01
CA LYS A 98 -4.23 -7.89 -15.22
C LYS A 98 -2.72 -7.69 -15.22
N GLY A 99 -1.93 -8.61 -14.66
CA GLY A 99 -0.48 -8.57 -14.73
C GLY A 99 0.07 -8.95 -16.11
N LYS A 100 -0.50 -8.39 -17.19
CA LYS A 100 -0.02 -8.64 -18.56
C LYS A 100 1.43 -8.17 -18.68
N GLY A 101 2.29 -9.00 -19.25
CA GLY A 101 3.72 -8.72 -19.36
C GLY A 101 4.55 -8.99 -18.09
N VAL A 102 3.90 -9.23 -16.94
CA VAL A 102 4.58 -9.65 -15.70
C VAL A 102 4.93 -11.13 -15.80
N VAL A 103 6.20 -11.46 -15.57
CA VAL A 103 6.73 -12.83 -15.68
C VAL A 103 6.39 -13.65 -14.43
N ASN A 104 6.51 -13.06 -13.25
CA ASN A 104 6.19 -13.72 -11.98
C ASN A 104 5.14 -12.92 -11.22
N ILE A 105 3.97 -13.51 -11.01
CA ILE A 105 2.87 -12.96 -10.21
C ILE A 105 2.65 -13.87 -9.00
N VAL A 106 3.01 -13.37 -7.82
CA VAL A 106 2.95 -14.12 -6.57
C VAL A 106 2.01 -13.47 -5.58
N PHE A 107 1.01 -14.22 -5.13
CA PHE A 107 0.20 -13.88 -3.97
C PHE A 107 0.72 -14.69 -2.77
N ASN A 108 0.96 -14.01 -1.65
CA ASN A 108 1.50 -14.65 -0.45
C ASN A 108 0.58 -15.78 0.07
N LYS A 109 -0.73 -15.49 0.09
CA LYS A 109 -1.78 -16.46 0.39
C LYS A 109 -2.68 -16.60 -0.84
N ILE A 110 -2.72 -17.80 -1.39
CA ILE A 110 -3.63 -18.17 -2.48
C ILE A 110 -5.01 -18.50 -1.91
N VAL A 111 -6.05 -18.23 -2.70
CA VAL A 111 -7.45 -18.48 -2.34
C VAL A 111 -8.11 -19.37 -3.40
N GLY A 112 -8.85 -20.38 -2.95
CA GLY A 112 -9.55 -21.32 -3.85
C GLY A 112 -8.59 -22.04 -4.81
N SER A 113 -8.93 -22.03 -6.10
CA SER A 113 -8.17 -22.67 -7.18
C SER A 113 -7.03 -21.81 -7.74
N LEU A 114 -6.82 -20.59 -7.21
CA LEU A 114 -5.79 -19.68 -7.70
C LEU A 114 -4.39 -20.25 -7.46
N LYS A 115 -3.56 -20.29 -8.50
CA LYS A 115 -2.14 -20.65 -8.43
C LYS A 115 -1.28 -19.46 -8.80
N ASN A 116 -0.12 -19.32 -8.18
CA ASN A 116 0.85 -18.28 -8.55
C ASN A 116 1.41 -18.55 -9.95
N ILE A 117 1.67 -17.50 -10.72
CA ILE A 117 2.38 -17.59 -12.00
C ILE A 117 3.85 -17.35 -11.69
N VAL A 118 4.68 -18.38 -11.84
CA VAL A 118 6.10 -18.31 -11.51
C VAL A 118 6.93 -19.14 -12.47
N THR A 119 8.17 -18.71 -12.71
CA THR A 119 9.13 -19.46 -13.53
C THR A 119 9.69 -20.68 -12.81
N SER A 120 9.69 -20.69 -11.46
CA SER A 120 10.10 -21.86 -10.66
C SER A 120 9.62 -21.78 -9.21
N GLY A 121 9.57 -22.92 -8.52
CA GLY A 121 9.22 -22.97 -7.08
C GLY A 121 10.23 -22.22 -6.19
N ASN A 122 11.51 -22.20 -6.59
CA ASN A 122 12.54 -21.40 -5.90
C ASN A 122 12.26 -19.90 -6.04
N MET A 123 11.80 -19.45 -7.21
CA MET A 123 11.40 -18.06 -7.44
C MET A 123 10.20 -17.68 -6.60
N GLU A 124 9.18 -18.53 -6.52
CA GLU A 124 8.02 -18.30 -5.66
C GLU A 124 8.42 -18.12 -4.19
N THR A 125 9.27 -19.02 -3.69
CA THR A 125 9.77 -18.98 -2.32
C THR A 125 10.55 -17.69 -2.06
N ARG A 126 11.40 -17.28 -3.01
CA ARG A 126 12.19 -16.05 -2.90
C ARG A 126 11.30 -14.81 -2.88
N LEU A 127 10.29 -14.74 -3.75
CA LEU A 127 9.36 -13.61 -3.81
C LEU A 127 8.48 -13.52 -2.55
N LYS A 128 8.00 -14.65 -2.03
CA LYS A 128 7.28 -14.67 -0.73
C LYS A 128 8.15 -14.16 0.42
N LYS A 129 9.43 -14.56 0.48
CA LYS A 129 10.40 -14.05 1.47
C LYS A 129 10.65 -12.55 1.30
N TRP A 130 10.86 -12.09 0.07
CA TRP A 130 11.10 -10.67 -0.23
C TRP A 130 9.91 -9.80 0.16
N ARG A 131 8.68 -10.27 -0.07
CA ARG A 131 7.44 -9.55 0.31
C ARG A 131 7.40 -9.19 1.79
N SER A 132 7.92 -10.03 2.69
CA SER A 132 7.99 -9.69 4.12
C SER A 132 8.82 -8.43 4.41
N GLY A 133 9.71 -8.02 3.50
CA GLY A 133 10.42 -6.75 3.59
C GLY A 133 9.51 -5.53 3.59
N ILE A 134 8.36 -5.55 2.89
CA ILE A 134 7.45 -4.39 2.85
C ILE A 134 6.84 -4.10 4.23
N GLU A 135 6.69 -5.11 5.09
CA GLU A 135 6.21 -4.90 6.46
C GLU A 135 7.19 -4.06 7.26
N ALA A 136 8.50 -4.28 7.07
CA ALA A 136 9.54 -3.46 7.67
C ALA A 136 9.53 -2.03 7.11
N VAL A 137 9.26 -1.86 5.81
CA VAL A 137 9.09 -0.52 5.18
C VAL A 137 7.91 0.22 5.80
N ILE A 138 6.72 -0.38 5.81
CA ILE A 138 5.51 0.19 6.41
C ILE A 138 5.77 0.55 7.89
N SER A 139 6.44 -0.34 8.62
CA SER A 139 6.76 -0.12 10.03
C SER A 139 7.74 1.05 10.25
N ASN A 140 8.73 1.20 9.37
CA ASN A 140 9.66 2.35 9.40
C ASN A 140 8.95 3.66 9.07
N ILE A 141 8.06 3.66 8.08
CA ILE A 141 7.27 4.85 7.73
C ILE A 141 6.38 5.24 8.92
N LYS A 142 5.63 4.28 9.46
CA LYS A 142 4.72 4.50 10.61
C LYS A 142 5.43 5.05 11.84
N ARG A 143 6.49 4.39 12.29
CA ARG A 143 7.20 4.76 13.53
C ARG A 143 8.19 5.90 13.33
N GLY A 144 8.94 5.88 12.23
CA GLY A 144 10.02 6.84 11.98
C GLY A 144 9.55 8.21 11.49
N PHE A 145 8.34 8.32 10.93
CA PHE A 145 7.83 9.57 10.35
C PHE A 145 6.47 9.98 10.93
N ALA A 146 6.12 9.45 12.11
CA ALA A 146 4.90 9.76 12.86
C ALA A 146 3.62 9.57 12.02
N MET A 147 3.54 8.46 11.29
CA MET A 147 2.43 8.11 10.39
C MET A 147 1.35 7.25 11.08
N HIS A 148 1.44 7.08 12.40
CA HIS A 148 0.41 6.40 13.20
C HIS A 148 -0.82 7.26 13.44
N ARG A 149 -0.64 8.59 13.57
CA ARG A 149 -1.71 9.57 13.77
C ARG A 149 -1.39 10.80 12.94
N CYS A 150 -2.38 11.31 12.21
CA CYS A 150 -2.26 12.57 11.51
C CYS A 150 -2.92 13.65 12.37
N GLU A 151 -2.13 14.64 12.78
CA GLU A 151 -2.63 15.82 13.52
C GLU A 151 -2.96 16.98 12.58
N TRP A 152 -2.68 16.83 11.29
CA TRP A 152 -2.92 17.85 10.28
C TRP A 152 -4.37 17.79 9.84
N LYS A 153 -5.05 18.94 9.93
CA LYS A 153 -6.51 19.02 9.74
C LYS A 153 -6.91 19.08 8.28
N GLY A 154 -7.95 18.37 7.89
CA GLY A 154 -8.46 18.38 6.53
C GLY A 154 -7.72 17.47 5.54
N ARG A 155 -8.44 17.09 4.48
CA ARG A 155 -8.02 16.07 3.51
C ARG A 155 -6.70 16.36 2.83
N GLU A 156 -6.53 17.59 2.34
CA GLU A 156 -5.32 18.00 1.62
C GLU A 156 -4.08 17.89 2.51
N HIS A 157 -4.21 18.25 3.79
CA HIS A 157 -3.10 18.16 4.72
C HIS A 157 -2.83 16.72 5.16
N PHE A 158 -3.85 15.86 5.26
CA PHE A 158 -3.63 14.42 5.44
C PHE A 158 -2.81 13.86 4.26
N ASP A 159 -3.19 14.19 3.03
CA ASP A 159 -2.50 13.72 1.83
C ASP A 159 -1.05 14.23 1.80
N ALA A 160 -0.85 15.53 2.09
CA ALA A 160 0.47 16.11 2.22
C ALA A 160 1.31 15.41 3.29
N LYS A 161 0.74 15.11 4.47
CA LYS A 161 1.45 14.42 5.55
C LYS A 161 1.94 13.03 5.11
N VAL A 162 1.11 12.29 4.38
CA VAL A 162 1.48 10.97 3.82
C VAL A 162 2.64 11.13 2.84
N LEU A 163 2.48 12.03 1.86
CA LEU A 163 3.46 12.23 0.79
C LEU A 163 4.81 12.70 1.34
N TRP A 164 4.83 13.69 2.23
CA TRP A 164 6.05 14.18 2.88
C TRP A 164 6.75 13.09 3.69
N SER A 165 6.00 12.25 4.39
CA SER A 165 6.56 11.12 5.16
C SER A 165 7.21 10.08 4.24
N VAL A 166 6.60 9.79 3.09
CA VAL A 166 7.15 8.87 2.08
C VAL A 166 8.42 9.45 1.44
N ILE A 167 8.41 10.74 1.08
CA ILE A 167 9.59 11.44 0.54
C ILE A 167 10.75 11.38 1.54
N ALA A 168 10.50 11.74 2.80
CA ALA A 168 11.52 11.72 3.85
C ALA A 168 12.07 10.29 4.08
N TYR A 169 11.21 9.27 4.04
CA TYR A 169 11.63 7.88 4.08
C TYR A 169 12.53 7.51 2.90
N ASN A 170 12.13 7.85 1.67
CA ASN A 170 12.90 7.56 0.46
C ASN A 170 14.27 8.25 0.49
N ILE A 171 14.35 9.51 0.90
CA ILE A 171 15.63 10.23 1.09
C ILE A 171 16.53 9.44 2.05
N ARG A 172 16.01 9.03 3.22
CA ARG A 172 16.78 8.22 4.19
C ARG A 172 17.30 6.92 3.59
N VAL A 173 16.48 6.21 2.81
CA VAL A 173 16.89 4.96 2.14
C VAL A 173 17.98 5.23 1.10
N ILE A 174 17.80 6.24 0.25
CA ILE A 174 18.77 6.63 -0.78
C ILE A 174 20.10 7.04 -0.15
N THR A 175 20.08 7.90 0.88
CA THR A 175 21.29 8.31 1.61
C THR A 175 22.04 7.10 2.15
N ARG A 176 21.34 6.13 2.76
CA ARG A 176 21.97 4.92 3.27
C ARG A 176 22.62 4.07 2.18
N LEU A 177 22.04 4.03 0.97
CA LEU A 177 22.58 3.29 -0.17
C LEU A 177 23.77 4.01 -0.83
N LEU A 178 23.79 5.34 -0.79
CA LEU A 178 24.83 6.15 -1.42
C LEU A 178 26.04 6.41 -0.51
N LEU A 179 25.84 6.49 0.81
CA LEU A 179 26.90 6.84 1.77
C LEU A 179 28.17 5.97 1.64
N PRO A 180 28.09 4.63 1.52
CA PRO A 180 29.28 3.80 1.34
C PRO A 180 30.02 4.09 0.03
N LYS A 181 29.29 4.44 -1.04
CA LYS A 181 29.86 4.73 -2.36
C LYS A 181 30.62 6.06 -2.36
N LEU A 182 30.05 7.07 -1.70
CA LEU A 182 30.68 8.40 -1.58
C LEU A 182 31.95 8.35 -0.73
N GLN A 183 31.95 7.55 0.34
CA GLN A 183 33.13 7.35 1.19
C GLN A 183 34.27 6.64 0.45
N GLN A 184 33.96 5.68 -0.42
CA GLN A 184 34.96 4.99 -1.25
C GLN A 184 35.58 5.88 -2.34
N GLN A 185 34.88 6.92 -2.80
CA GLN A 185 35.41 7.87 -3.80
C GLN A 185 36.26 8.98 -3.19
N SER A 186 36.22 9.14 -1.86
CA SER A 186 36.98 10.17 -1.13
C SER A 186 38.28 9.61 -0.51
N GLN A 187 38.57 8.33 -0.74
CA GLN A 187 39.81 7.63 -0.38
C GLN A 187 40.60 7.31 -1.65
#